data_AF-A0A7Y2KJZ7-F1
#
_entry.id   AF-A0A7Y2KJZ7-F1
#
_cell.length_a   1.000
_cell.length_b   1.000
_cell.length_c   1.000
_cell.angle_alpha   90.00
_cell.angle_beta   90.00
_cell.angle_gamma   90.00
#
_symmetry.space_group_name_H-M   'P 1'
#
loop_
_entity.id
_entity.type
_entity.pdbx_description
1 polymer ?
#
loop_
_entity_poly.entity_id
_entity_poly.type
_entity_poly.pdbx_seq_one_letter_code
_entity_poly.pdbx_strand_id
1 'polypeptide(L)' 'LSTVQMPAGIPVATMAVGSAGARNAGYLAAQILGLSDPALREQIRESRQRMAEEVADSAEEIR' A
#
# COMPACT_ATOMS: atom_id res chain seq x y z
N LEU A 1 13.81 -2.99 15.10
CA LEU A 1 14.02 -4.35 14.55
C LEU A 1 13.05 -5.39 15.12
N SER A 2 12.47 -5.18 16.30
CA SER A 2 11.61 -6.15 17.01
C SER A 2 10.37 -6.66 16.25
N THR A 3 9.86 -5.94 15.24
CA THR A 3 8.66 -6.34 14.49
C THR A 3 8.95 -7.23 13.27
N VAL A 4 10.06 -6.99 12.56
CA VAL A 4 10.36 -7.69 11.29
C VAL A 4 11.10 -9.01 11.49
N GLN A 5 11.78 -9.18 12.63
CA GLN A 5 12.60 -10.35 12.94
C GLN A 5 11.79 -11.47 13.60
N MET A 6 10.76 -11.99 12.92
CA MET A 6 9.93 -13.08 13.44
C MET A 6 10.55 -14.46 13.18
N PRO A 7 10.38 -15.44 14.10
CA PRO A 7 10.83 -16.81 13.88
C PRO A 7 10.05 -17.48 12.74
N ALA A 8 10.65 -18.52 12.15
CA ALA A 8 10.02 -19.30 11.10
C ALA A 8 8.67 -19.89 11.57
N GLY A 9 7.65 -19.83 10.72
CA GLY A 9 6.31 -20.36 10.98
C GLY A 9 5.28 -19.34 11.48
N ILE A 10 5.70 -18.16 11.94
CA ILE A 10 4.79 -17.09 12.40
C ILE A 10 5.09 -15.80 11.61
N PRO A 11 4.51 -15.62 10.42
CA PRO A 11 4.82 -14.47 9.57
C PRO A 11 4.16 -13.18 10.07
N VAL A 12 4.85 -12.05 9.89
CA VAL A 12 4.32 -10.70 10.15
C VAL A 12 4.60 -9.80 8.95
N ALA A 13 3.55 -9.16 8.42
CA ALA A 13 3.67 -8.17 7.36
C ALA A 13 4.15 -6.82 7.94
N THR A 14 5.46 -6.57 7.94
CA THR A 14 6.05 -5.34 8.49
C THR A 14 6.13 -4.24 7.42
N MET A 15 5.67 -3.03 7.75
CA MET A 15 5.70 -1.86 6.88
C MET A 15 6.83 -0.89 7.27
N ALA A 16 6.96 0.22 6.53
CA ALA A 16 7.89 1.31 6.84
C ALA A 16 7.67 1.87 8.27
N VAL A 17 8.64 2.61 8.81
CA VAL A 17 8.52 3.26 10.12
C VAL A 17 7.65 4.52 10.01
N GLY A 18 6.84 4.81 11.03
CA GLY A 18 6.08 6.05 11.14
C GLY A 18 4.82 6.12 10.27
N SER A 19 4.45 7.34 9.84
CA SER A 19 3.20 7.62 9.12
C SER A 19 3.11 6.93 7.77
N ALA A 20 4.22 6.81 7.04
CA ALA A 20 4.29 6.05 5.80
C ALA A 20 3.94 4.56 6.03
N GLY A 21 4.43 3.99 7.13
CA GLY A 21 4.08 2.65 7.58
C GLY A 21 2.60 2.46 7.87
N ALA A 22 2.02 3.40 8.62
CA ALA A 22 0.60 3.37 8.97
C ALA A 22 -0.29 3.43 7.72
N ARG A 23 0.01 4.31 6.77
CA ARG A 23 -0.70 4.39 5.49
C ARG A 23 -0.58 3.07 4.72
N ASN A 24 0.63 2.52 4.62
CA ASN A 24 0.87 1.28 3.88
C ASN A 24 0.22 0.06 4.55
N ALA A 25 0.13 0.02 5.87
CA ALA A 25 -0.55 -1.04 6.60
C ALA A 25 -2.06 -1.05 6.28
N GLY A 26 -2.72 0.11 6.30
CA GLY A 26 -4.11 0.23 5.89
C GLY A 26 -4.32 -0.14 4.42
N TYR A 27 -3.42 0.30 3.55
CA TYR A 27 -3.48 -0.04 2.13
C TYR A 27 -3.27 -1.54 1.86
N LEU A 28 -2.37 -2.21 2.60
CA LEU A 28 -2.21 -3.67 2.51
C LEU A 28 -3.45 -4.40 3.04
N ALA A 29 -4.02 -3.95 4.17
CA ALA A 29 -5.24 -4.53 4.71
C ALA A 29 -6.39 -4.44 3.69
N ALA A 30 -6.56 -3.28 3.05
CA ALA A 30 -7.55 -3.09 1.98
C ALA A 30 -7.31 -4.04 0.80
N GLN A 31 -6.06 -4.27 0.39
CA GLN A 31 -5.74 -5.24 -0.67
C GLN A 31 -6.10 -6.68 -0.30
N ILE A 32 -5.89 -7.07 0.96
CA ILE A 32 -6.28 -8.41 1.45
C ILE A 32 -7.81 -8.55 1.41
N LEU A 33 -8.54 -7.55 1.91
CA LEU A 33 -10.01 -7.55 1.90
C LEU A 33 -10.58 -7.50 0.47
N GLY A 34 -9.94 -6.76 -0.43
CA GLY A 34 -10.32 -6.65 -1.83
C GLY A 34 -10.23 -7.96 -2.63
N LEU A 35 -9.61 -9.01 -2.07
CA LEU A 35 -9.69 -10.36 -2.65
C LEU A 35 -11.13 -10.92 -2.63
N SER A 36 -11.93 -10.50 -1.65
CA SER A 36 -13.32 -10.96 -1.47
C SER A 36 -14.34 -9.85 -1.72
N ASP A 37 -13.92 -8.58 -1.81
CA ASP A 37 -14.77 -7.43 -2.11
C ASP A 37 -14.40 -6.80 -3.47
N PRO A 38 -15.18 -7.05 -4.53
CA PRO A 38 -14.94 -6.48 -5.86
C PRO A 38 -15.00 -4.94 -5.91
N ALA A 39 -15.84 -4.30 -5.09
CA ALA A 39 -15.98 -2.85 -5.08
C ALA A 39 -14.73 -2.20 -4.46
N LEU A 40 -14.24 -2.77 -3.35
CA LEU A 40 -13.00 -2.32 -2.73
C LEU A 40 -11.79 -2.53 -3.66
N ARG A 41 -11.74 -3.65 -4.38
CA ARG A 41 -10.69 -3.91 -5.38
C ARG A 41 -10.64 -2.84 -6.47
N GLU A 42 -11.79 -2.35 -6.93
CA GLU A 42 -11.84 -1.30 -7.95
C GLU A 42 -11.35 0.04 -7.38
N GLN A 43 -11.77 0.41 -6.16
CA GLN A 43 -11.26 1.61 -5.50
C GLN A 43 -9.73 1.59 -5.33
N ILE A 44 -9.15 0.42 -5.05
CA ILE A 44 -7.70 0.24 -4.97
C ILE A 44 -7.03 0.45 -6.33
N ARG A 45 -7.65 -0.02 -7.43
CA ARG A 45 -7.15 0.19 -8.79
C ARG A 45 -7.15 1.66 -9.17
N GLU A 46 -8.27 2.34 -8.97
CA GLU A 46 -8.39 3.78 -9.21
C GLU A 46 -7.35 4.56 -8.40
N SER A 47 -7.15 4.17 -7.13
CA SER A 47 -6.14 4.82 -6.29
C SER A 47 -4.72 4.66 -6.86
N ARG A 48 -4.36 3.52 -7.48
CA ARG A 48 -3.06 3.36 -8.13
C ARG A 48 -2.93 4.18 -9.40
N GLN A 49 -4.02 4.23 -10.18
CA GLN A 49 -4.06 5.01 -11.41
C GLN A 49 -3.82 6.50 -11.09
N ARG A 50 -4.52 7.05 -10.09
CA ARG A 50 -4.30 8.42 -9.63
C ARG A 50 -2.86 8.69 -9.20
N MET A 51 -2.24 7.78 -8.44
CA MET A 51 -0.83 7.94 -8.05
C MET A 51 0.12 7.94 -9.27
N ALA A 52 -0.18 7.16 -10.31
CA ALA A 52 0.63 7.15 -11.53
C ALA A 52 0.47 8.47 -12.31
N GLU A 53 -0.76 8.99 -12.39
CA GLU A 53 -1.06 10.30 -13.00
C GLU A 53 -0.36 11.43 -12.25
N GLU A 54 -0.45 11.49 -10.92
CA GLU A 54 0.24 12.49 -10.09
C GLU A 54 1.75 12.53 -10.35
N VAL A 55 2.38 11.35 -10.51
CA VAL A 55 3.82 11.25 -10.83
C VAL A 55 4.11 11.72 -12.25
N ALA A 56 3.24 11.39 -13.23
CA ALA A 56 3.40 11.84 -14.61
C ALA A 56 3.29 13.36 -14.72
N ASP A 57 2.29 13.96 -14.06
CA ASP A 57 2.06 15.40 -14.04
C ASP A 57 3.25 16.13 -13.39
N SER A 58 3.72 15.63 -12.25
CA SER A 58 4.90 16.19 -11.56
C SER A 58 6.16 16.11 -12.43
N ALA A 59 6.29 15.09 -13.27
CA ALA A 59 7.43 14.95 -14.18
C ALA A 59 7.34 15.88 -15.40
N GLU A 60 6.14 16.29 -15.80
CA GLU A 60 5.93 17.29 -16.83
C GLU A 60 6.24 18.71 -16.32
N GLU A 61 5.89 19.03 -15.07
CA GLU A 61 6.17 20.33 -14.46
C GLU A 61 7.68 20.61 -14.30
N ILE A 62 8.49 19.56 -14.12
CA ILE A 62 9.95 19.66 -13.97
C ILE A 62 10.67 19.77 -15.32
N ARG A 63 10.00 19.45 -16.44
CA ARG A 63 10.60 19.45 -17.80
C ARG A 63 10.58 20.83 -18.43
#